data_AF-A0A075B2H8-F1
#
_entry.id   AF-A0A075B2H8-F1
#
_cell.length_a   1.000
_cell.length_b   1.000
_cell.length_c   1.000
_cell.angle_alpha   90.00
_cell.angle_beta   90.00
_cell.angle_gamma   90.00
#
_symmetry.space_group_name_H-M   'P 1'
#
loop_
_entity.id
_entity.type
_entity.pdbx_description
1 polymer ?
#
loop_
_entity_poly.entity_id
_entity_poly.type
_entity_poly.pdbx_seq_one_letter_code
_entity_poly.pdbx_strand_id
1 'polypeptide(L)'
;MIKRHHIDYNSSFNSKPEEQSIDKRNYYERGCENLPKYHVNEGDMKIPACPYISGDTFRSFSNLVFDETTPQMAYSYKAERIRKNNLVFVATHYLREVEAAILTNTREPFILITSNSDDPAPSAYPKLLNFKYLIAWFAQNVDMAHEKVYPLPIGIANYKWGHGNITLIKHIAERKKPFHKRQTLLYVNMNAGTDRSGVRATLEKRFSSFSNVKILNGRVLYKEYLEHLQDAKFVLSPRGNGLDCHRTWESMIMGAVPIILSSEMDKMFFNVTNVIILKTWEELNEEMLTSFKPDFQGDGSDIIYAKYWYDKISSRKVA
;
A
#
# COMPACT_ATOMS: atom_id res chain seq x y z
N MET A 1 27.13 3.22 -20.65
CA MET A 1 25.90 2.57 -21.15
C MET A 1 25.48 1.49 -20.16
N ILE A 2 24.56 1.82 -19.24
CA ILE A 2 24.03 0.85 -18.27
C ILE A 2 22.70 0.36 -18.85
N LYS A 3 22.67 -0.91 -19.29
CA LYS A 3 21.44 -1.59 -19.72
C LYS A 3 20.52 -1.69 -18.50
N ARG A 4 19.51 -0.82 -18.42
CA ARG A 4 18.36 -1.02 -17.52
C ARG A 4 17.61 -2.24 -18.05
N HIS A 5 17.70 -3.35 -17.33
CA HIS A 5 16.79 -4.48 -17.56
C HIS A 5 15.41 -4.07 -17.07
N HIS A 6 14.55 -3.68 -18.02
CA HIS A 6 13.12 -3.80 -17.83
C HIS A 6 12.84 -5.27 -17.50
N ILE A 7 12.50 -5.54 -16.24
CA ILE A 7 11.93 -6.83 -15.87
C ILE A 7 10.50 -6.79 -16.41
N ASP A 8 10.32 -7.45 -17.54
CA ASP A 8 9.04 -7.64 -18.20
C ASP A 8 8.18 -8.53 -17.29
N TYR A 9 7.20 -7.94 -16.61
CA TYR A 9 6.21 -8.69 -15.81
C TYR A 9 5.17 -9.41 -16.69
N ASN A 10 5.32 -9.38 -18.02
CA ASN A 10 4.33 -9.89 -18.97
C ASN A 10 4.44 -11.37 -19.36
N SER A 11 5.50 -12.10 -18.99
CA SER A 11 5.59 -13.52 -19.33
C SER A 11 5.34 -14.41 -18.10
N SER A 12 4.07 -14.70 -17.81
CA SER A 12 3.56 -15.94 -17.14
C SER A 12 2.32 -15.77 -16.21
N PHE A 13 1.52 -14.71 -16.38
CA PHE A 13 0.12 -14.69 -15.93
C PHE A 13 -0.84 -15.06 -17.07
N ASN A 14 -0.60 -16.19 -17.74
CA ASN A 14 -1.58 -16.77 -18.65
C ASN A 14 -2.55 -17.67 -17.88
N SER A 15 -3.33 -17.04 -17.01
CA SER A 15 -4.77 -17.32 -16.98
C SER A 15 -5.41 -15.95 -16.86
N LYS A 16 -5.96 -15.46 -17.98
CA LYS A 16 -6.99 -14.43 -17.89
C LYS A 16 -8.01 -14.98 -16.88
N PRO A 17 -8.43 -14.21 -15.87
CA PRO A 17 -9.58 -14.60 -15.07
C PRO A 17 -10.68 -14.96 -16.06
N GLU A 18 -11.26 -16.15 -15.93
CA GLU A 18 -12.49 -16.46 -16.65
C GLU A 18 -13.42 -15.27 -16.45
N GLU A 19 -13.97 -14.80 -17.57
CA GLU A 19 -14.83 -13.64 -17.68
C GLU A 19 -16.18 -13.95 -17.01
N GLN A 20 -16.16 -14.27 -15.72
CA GLN A 20 -17.34 -14.18 -14.87
C GLN A 20 -17.69 -12.69 -14.88
N SER A 21 -18.84 -12.38 -15.47
CA SER A 21 -19.41 -11.03 -15.50
C SER A 21 -19.63 -10.55 -14.06
N ILE A 22 -18.59 -9.99 -13.45
CA ILE A 22 -18.69 -9.29 -12.18
C ILE A 22 -19.60 -8.10 -12.47
N ASP A 23 -20.77 -8.09 -11.84
CA ASP A 23 -21.68 -6.95 -11.87
C ASP A 23 -20.97 -5.74 -11.25
N LYS A 24 -20.30 -4.96 -12.10
CA LYS A 24 -19.50 -3.79 -11.72
C LYS A 24 -20.35 -2.71 -11.03
N ARG A 25 -21.69 -2.73 -11.13
CA ARG A 25 -22.57 -1.76 -10.46
C ARG A 25 -22.49 -1.90 -8.94
N ASN A 26 -22.43 -3.13 -8.43
CA ASN A 26 -22.35 -3.42 -7.00
C ASN A 26 -20.96 -3.19 -6.36
N TYR A 27 -19.91 -3.06 -7.18
CA TYR A 27 -18.53 -2.88 -6.72
C TYR A 27 -18.30 -1.52 -6.03
N TYR A 28 -19.01 -0.48 -6.48
CA TYR A 28 -18.77 0.90 -6.07
C TYR A 28 -19.59 1.37 -4.86
N GLU A 29 -20.60 0.62 -4.45
CA GLU A 29 -21.78 1.14 -3.75
C GLU A 29 -21.76 1.08 -2.22
N ARG A 30 -20.67 0.71 -1.52
CA ARG A 30 -20.70 0.77 -0.04
C ARG A 30 -19.46 1.31 0.67
N GLY A 31 -18.37 1.58 -0.04
CA GLY A 31 -17.10 2.04 0.57
C GLY A 31 -16.59 3.38 0.08
N CYS A 32 -16.79 3.70 -1.21
CA CYS A 32 -16.31 4.96 -1.79
C CYS A 32 -17.38 6.06 -1.86
N GLU A 33 -18.64 5.84 -1.47
CA GLU A 33 -19.72 6.83 -1.67
C GLU A 33 -19.41 8.19 -1.03
N ASN A 34 -18.69 8.16 0.08
CA ASN A 34 -18.30 9.35 0.84
C ASN A 34 -16.97 9.98 0.38
N LEU A 35 -16.36 9.47 -0.71
CA LEU A 35 -15.10 9.98 -1.24
C LEU A 35 -15.31 10.65 -2.61
N PRO A 36 -14.64 11.79 -2.88
CA PRO A 36 -14.64 12.35 -4.23
C PRO A 36 -14.09 11.33 -5.23
N LYS A 37 -14.74 11.20 -6.38
CA LYS A 37 -14.30 10.32 -7.48
C LYS A 37 -14.02 11.17 -8.71
N TYR A 38 -12.77 11.57 -8.90
CA TYR A 38 -12.35 12.40 -10.04
C TYR A 38 -11.85 11.58 -11.23
N HIS A 39 -11.23 10.42 -10.98
CA HIS A 39 -10.59 9.61 -12.04
C HIS A 39 -11.08 8.15 -12.07
N VAL A 40 -12.40 7.94 -11.95
CA VAL A 40 -13.03 6.62 -12.04
C VAL A 40 -13.77 6.49 -13.38
N ASN A 41 -13.42 5.49 -14.17
CA ASN A 41 -14.13 5.13 -15.40
C ASN A 41 -14.40 3.63 -15.40
N GLU A 42 -15.65 3.22 -15.66
CA GLU A 42 -16.09 1.81 -15.64
C GLU A 42 -15.34 0.92 -16.66
N GLY A 43 -14.79 1.54 -17.71
CA GLY A 43 -13.96 0.89 -18.73
C GLY A 43 -12.47 0.79 -18.39
N ASP A 44 -11.98 1.50 -17.37
CA ASP A 44 -10.57 1.46 -16.97
C ASP A 44 -10.33 0.36 -15.91
N MET A 45 -9.20 -0.34 -16.00
CA MET A 45 -8.79 -1.35 -15.00
C MET A 45 -8.28 -0.72 -13.69
N LYS A 46 -8.27 0.61 -13.58
CA LYS A 46 -7.83 1.39 -12.43
C LYS A 46 -8.93 1.65 -11.42
N ILE A 47 -9.55 0.58 -10.96
CA ILE A 47 -10.68 0.63 -10.04
C ILE A 47 -10.17 0.83 -8.60
N PRO A 48 -10.68 1.82 -7.84
CA PRO A 48 -10.29 2.01 -6.44
C PRO A 48 -10.73 0.81 -5.58
N ALA A 49 -9.90 0.42 -4.61
CA ALA A 49 -10.11 -0.79 -3.82
C ALA A 49 -10.97 -0.56 -2.55
N CYS A 50 -11.95 0.34 -2.63
CA CYS A 50 -12.76 0.73 -1.48
C CYS A 50 -13.50 -0.46 -0.83
N PRO A 51 -13.74 -0.42 0.50
CA PRO A 51 -13.41 0.68 1.41
C PRO A 51 -11.92 0.74 1.79
N TYR A 52 -11.11 -0.22 1.33
CA TYR A 52 -9.69 -0.26 1.65
C TYR A 52 -8.86 0.68 0.77
N ILE A 53 -7.59 0.81 1.13
CA ILE A 53 -6.60 1.57 0.40
C ILE A 53 -5.87 0.72 -0.66
N SER A 54 -5.53 1.38 -1.76
CA SER A 54 -4.61 0.92 -2.80
C SER A 54 -4.08 2.16 -3.53
N GLY A 55 -3.07 2.02 -4.38
CA GLY A 55 -2.59 3.14 -5.17
C GLY A 55 -3.67 3.72 -6.10
N ASP A 56 -4.52 2.87 -6.68
CA ASP A 56 -5.68 3.33 -7.49
C ASP A 56 -6.79 3.97 -6.64
N THR A 57 -6.86 3.64 -5.35
CA THR A 57 -7.74 4.34 -4.39
C THR A 57 -7.28 5.79 -4.23
N PHE A 58 -6.00 6.02 -3.94
CA PHE A 58 -5.44 7.37 -3.81
C PHE A 58 -5.54 8.17 -5.12
N ARG A 59 -5.32 7.50 -6.25
CA ARG A 59 -5.50 8.07 -7.59
C ARG A 59 -6.94 8.54 -7.79
N SER A 60 -7.93 7.75 -7.40
CA SER A 60 -9.34 8.00 -7.71
C SER A 60 -9.89 9.32 -7.14
N PHE A 61 -9.44 9.72 -5.96
CA PHE A 61 -9.89 10.94 -5.28
C PHE A 61 -8.92 12.12 -5.42
N SER A 62 -7.89 11.99 -6.25
CA SER A 62 -6.95 13.08 -6.54
C SER A 62 -7.51 14.00 -7.62
N ASN A 63 -7.32 15.31 -7.49
CA ASN A 63 -7.84 16.28 -8.47
C ASN A 63 -7.11 16.14 -9.82
N LEU A 64 -5.80 15.95 -9.79
CA LEU A 64 -4.94 15.80 -10.96
C LEU A 64 -4.09 14.53 -10.81
N VAL A 65 -3.89 13.82 -11.91
CA VAL A 65 -3.17 12.54 -11.97
C VAL A 65 -2.08 12.64 -13.03
N PHE A 66 -0.88 12.17 -12.71
CA PHE A 66 0.23 11.95 -13.64
C PHE A 66 0.70 10.50 -13.51
N ASP A 67 0.37 9.69 -14.49
CA ASP A 67 0.68 8.27 -14.54
C ASP A 67 0.67 7.81 -16.01
N GLU A 68 0.61 6.50 -16.27
CA GLU A 68 0.60 5.94 -17.62
C GLU A 68 -0.58 6.38 -18.50
N THR A 69 -1.64 6.96 -17.91
CA THR A 69 -2.78 7.53 -18.64
C THR A 69 -2.59 9.00 -19.01
N THR A 70 -1.50 9.63 -18.57
CA THR A 70 -1.19 11.03 -18.87
C THR A 70 -0.07 11.09 -19.90
N PRO A 71 -0.33 11.48 -21.16
CA PRO A 71 0.74 11.60 -22.14
C PRO A 71 1.68 12.75 -21.77
N GLN A 72 2.98 12.58 -22.03
CA GLN A 72 4.01 13.55 -21.67
C GLN A 72 3.74 14.97 -22.19
N MET A 73 3.17 15.08 -23.41
CA MET A 73 2.78 16.37 -24.01
C MET A 73 1.72 17.15 -23.19
N ALA A 74 0.96 16.46 -22.32
CA ALA A 74 -0.03 17.08 -21.46
C ALA A 74 0.52 17.54 -20.10
N TYR A 75 1.79 17.24 -19.77
CA TYR A 75 2.33 17.52 -18.44
C TYR A 75 2.31 19.01 -18.08
N SER A 76 2.84 19.87 -18.95
CA SER A 76 2.86 21.32 -18.71
C SER A 76 1.45 21.89 -18.55
N TYR A 77 0.53 21.51 -19.46
CA TYR A 77 -0.87 21.94 -19.43
C TYR A 77 -1.60 21.46 -18.17
N LYS A 78 -1.40 20.21 -17.72
CA LYS A 78 -2.01 19.72 -16.47
C LYS A 78 -1.40 20.39 -15.24
N ALA A 79 -0.09 20.64 -15.23
CA ALA A 79 0.59 21.32 -14.13
C ALA A 79 0.12 22.78 -13.98
N GLU A 80 -0.09 23.50 -15.08
CA GLU A 80 -0.68 24.85 -15.07
C GLU A 80 -2.10 24.87 -14.47
N ARG A 81 -2.82 23.76 -14.56
CA ARG A 81 -4.18 23.60 -14.02
C ARG A 81 -4.23 23.20 -12.54
N ILE A 82 -3.09 22.99 -11.89
CA ILE A 82 -3.05 22.82 -10.43
C ILE A 82 -3.62 24.08 -9.78
N ARG A 83 -4.59 23.88 -8.89
CA ARG A 83 -5.23 24.93 -8.09
C ARG A 83 -4.95 24.72 -6.61
N LYS A 84 -5.20 25.78 -5.82
CA LYS A 84 -5.07 25.77 -4.37
C LYS A 84 -5.74 24.52 -3.78
N ASN A 85 -5.05 23.83 -2.89
CA ASN A 85 -5.51 22.63 -2.18
C ASN A 85 -5.81 21.42 -3.06
N ASN A 86 -5.41 21.43 -4.34
CA ASN A 86 -5.53 20.24 -5.17
C ASN A 86 -4.65 19.11 -4.62
N LEU A 87 -5.22 17.92 -4.63
CA LEU A 87 -4.53 16.67 -4.45
C LEU A 87 -3.97 16.26 -5.82
N VAL A 88 -2.64 16.21 -5.93
CA VAL A 88 -1.93 15.88 -7.16
C VAL A 88 -1.30 14.51 -6.99
N PHE A 89 -1.82 13.51 -7.69
CA PHE A 89 -1.28 12.16 -7.71
C PHE A 89 -0.22 12.03 -8.80
N VAL A 90 0.93 11.45 -8.46
CA VAL A 90 1.95 11.04 -9.42
C VAL A 90 2.33 9.59 -9.14
N ALA A 91 2.24 8.71 -10.13
CA ALA A 91 2.84 7.39 -9.99
C ALA A 91 4.36 7.58 -9.84
N THR A 92 4.98 7.07 -8.77
CA THR A 92 6.32 7.55 -8.32
C THR A 92 7.40 7.46 -9.42
N HIS A 93 7.35 6.43 -10.28
CA HIS A 93 8.30 6.27 -11.39
C HIS A 93 8.18 7.35 -12.49
N TYR A 94 7.07 8.11 -12.53
CA TYR A 94 6.87 9.26 -13.43
C TYR A 94 7.33 10.60 -12.84
N LEU A 95 7.72 10.66 -11.56
CA LEU A 95 8.12 11.91 -10.91
C LEU A 95 9.27 12.59 -11.66
N ARG A 96 10.23 11.80 -12.17
CA ARG A 96 11.40 12.33 -12.90
C ARG A 96 11.00 13.11 -14.14
N GLU A 97 10.01 12.62 -14.89
CA GLU A 97 9.53 13.28 -16.10
C GLU A 97 8.57 14.43 -15.79
N VAL A 98 7.84 14.37 -14.67
CA VAL A 98 6.79 15.32 -14.30
C VAL A 98 7.34 16.51 -13.49
N GLU A 99 8.43 16.33 -12.74
CA GLU A 99 8.99 17.35 -11.82
C GLU A 99 9.19 18.69 -12.53
N ALA A 100 9.84 18.70 -13.71
CA ALA A 100 10.11 19.92 -14.45
C ALA A 100 8.83 20.68 -14.83
N ALA A 101 7.78 19.95 -15.23
CA ALA A 101 6.50 20.55 -15.57
C ALA A 101 5.81 21.17 -14.34
N ILE A 102 5.83 20.47 -13.20
CA ILE A 102 5.28 20.99 -11.94
C ILE A 102 6.02 22.25 -11.50
N LEU A 103 7.36 22.19 -11.42
CA LEU A 103 8.18 23.32 -10.97
C LEU A 103 8.02 24.54 -11.87
N THR A 104 7.90 24.33 -13.18
CA THR A 104 7.84 25.42 -14.16
C THR A 104 6.46 26.05 -14.28
N ASN A 105 5.37 25.28 -14.19
CA ASN A 105 4.03 25.75 -14.57
C ASN A 105 3.07 25.94 -13.39
N THR A 106 3.35 25.33 -12.23
CA THR A 106 2.45 25.45 -11.06
C THR A 106 2.62 26.81 -10.40
N ARG A 107 1.49 27.46 -10.09
CA ARG A 107 1.45 28.79 -9.44
C ARG A 107 0.61 28.85 -8.17
N GLU A 108 0.01 27.72 -7.79
CA GLU A 108 -0.91 27.61 -6.66
C GLU A 108 -0.47 26.48 -5.72
N PRO A 109 -0.73 26.58 -4.40
CA PRO A 109 -0.26 25.61 -3.44
C PRO A 109 -1.06 24.30 -3.49
N PHE A 110 -0.39 23.15 -3.44
CA PHE A 110 -0.98 21.83 -3.64
C PHE A 110 -0.39 20.77 -2.71
N ILE A 111 -1.07 19.64 -2.60
CA ILE A 111 -0.62 18.46 -1.86
C ILE A 111 -0.24 17.38 -2.88
N LEU A 112 0.97 16.84 -2.76
CA LEU A 112 1.49 15.79 -3.61
C LEU A 112 1.23 14.42 -3.00
N ILE A 113 0.78 13.47 -3.81
CA ILE A 113 0.57 12.07 -3.45
C ILE A 113 1.38 11.21 -4.42
N THR A 114 2.27 10.36 -3.91
CA THR A 114 3.07 9.45 -4.76
C THR A 114 2.91 8.00 -4.33
N SER A 115 2.49 7.15 -5.27
CA SER A 115 2.21 5.72 -5.06
C SER A 115 2.36 4.97 -6.40
N ASN A 116 1.82 3.75 -6.53
CA ASN A 116 1.87 2.93 -7.75
C ASN A 116 3.30 2.66 -8.29
N SER A 117 4.30 2.62 -7.42
CA SER A 117 5.67 2.19 -7.75
C SER A 117 6.36 1.59 -6.54
N ASP A 118 7.36 0.75 -6.77
CA ASP A 118 8.28 0.31 -5.71
C ASP A 118 9.32 1.38 -5.36
N ASP A 119 9.49 2.40 -6.21
CA ASP A 119 10.47 3.46 -6.01
C ASP A 119 10.21 4.25 -4.72
N PRO A 120 11.27 4.62 -3.99
CA PRO A 120 11.16 5.52 -2.86
C PRO A 120 11.05 6.98 -3.31
N ALA A 121 10.48 7.80 -2.43
CA ALA A 121 10.45 9.26 -2.53
C ALA A 121 10.36 9.81 -1.09
N PRO A 122 10.83 11.04 -0.81
CA PRO A 122 11.18 12.09 -1.75
C PRO A 122 12.66 12.40 -1.92
N SER A 123 13.60 11.64 -1.32
CA SER A 123 15.01 12.04 -1.24
C SER A 123 15.66 12.42 -2.59
N ALA A 124 15.24 11.77 -3.68
CA ALA A 124 15.72 12.02 -5.04
C ALA A 124 15.22 13.35 -5.67
N TYR A 125 14.27 14.05 -5.05
CA TYR A 125 13.56 15.20 -5.61
C TYR A 125 13.62 16.44 -4.69
N PRO A 126 14.83 16.93 -4.33
CA PRO A 126 14.99 18.04 -3.39
C PRO A 126 14.39 19.36 -3.91
N LYS A 127 14.33 19.56 -5.23
CA LYS A 127 13.73 20.77 -5.81
C LYS A 127 12.23 20.79 -5.62
N LEU A 128 11.56 19.67 -5.88
CA LEU A 128 10.13 19.51 -5.62
C LEU A 128 9.81 19.61 -4.12
N LEU A 129 10.62 18.99 -3.26
CA LEU A 129 10.46 19.05 -1.80
C LEU A 129 10.52 20.49 -1.25
N ASN A 130 11.46 21.29 -1.77
CA ASN A 130 11.63 22.70 -1.41
C ASN A 130 10.73 23.66 -2.20
N PHE A 131 9.87 23.15 -3.07
CA PHE A 131 9.03 24.01 -3.90
C PHE A 131 8.04 24.79 -3.04
N LYS A 132 7.99 26.11 -3.24
CA LYS A 132 7.19 27.02 -2.39
C LYS A 132 5.68 26.71 -2.40
N TYR A 133 5.20 26.08 -3.47
CA TYR A 133 3.79 25.68 -3.60
C TYR A 133 3.50 24.26 -3.10
N LEU A 134 4.51 23.47 -2.72
CA LEU A 134 4.27 22.18 -2.08
C LEU A 134 3.88 22.40 -0.62
N ILE A 135 2.62 22.08 -0.30
CA ILE A 135 2.05 22.13 1.06
C ILE A 135 2.52 20.92 1.86
N ALA A 136 2.26 19.73 1.33
CA ALA A 136 2.57 18.44 1.93
C ALA A 136 2.78 17.39 0.83
N TRP A 137 3.56 16.36 1.14
CA TRP A 137 3.86 15.23 0.29
C TRP A 137 3.56 13.93 1.03
N PHE A 138 2.51 13.24 0.59
CA PHE A 138 2.19 11.89 1.04
C PHE A 138 2.82 10.88 0.10
N ALA A 139 3.87 10.18 0.55
CA ALA A 139 4.67 9.30 -0.29
C ALA A 139 4.62 7.86 0.19
N GLN A 140 4.39 6.92 -0.72
CA GLN A 140 4.69 5.52 -0.51
C GLN A 140 6.21 5.33 -0.46
N ASN A 141 6.68 4.42 0.38
CA ASN A 141 8.11 4.09 0.53
C ASN A 141 8.96 5.33 0.89
N VAL A 142 8.53 6.09 1.90
CA VAL A 142 9.28 7.26 2.42
C VAL A 142 10.70 6.86 2.79
N ASP A 143 11.69 7.55 2.22
CA ASP A 143 13.12 7.29 2.44
C ASP A 143 13.84 8.38 3.25
N MET A 144 13.11 9.39 3.72
CA MET A 144 13.67 10.43 4.59
C MET A 144 12.60 11.10 5.48
N ALA A 145 13.03 11.55 6.66
CA ALA A 145 12.23 12.42 7.51
C ALA A 145 12.26 13.88 7.01
N HIS A 146 11.09 14.52 6.92
CA HIS A 146 10.96 15.94 6.59
C HIS A 146 9.59 16.47 7.06
N GLU A 147 9.48 17.76 7.40
CA GLU A 147 8.25 18.37 7.95
C GLU A 147 7.05 18.34 6.97
N LYS A 148 7.33 18.41 5.67
CA LYS A 148 6.32 18.31 4.61
C LYS A 148 6.00 16.88 4.20
N VAL A 149 6.70 15.87 4.72
CA VAL A 149 6.64 14.50 4.20
C VAL A 149 5.92 13.58 5.17
N TYR A 150 4.96 12.84 4.63
CA TYR A 150 4.09 11.96 5.37
C TYR A 150 4.11 10.58 4.70
N PRO A 151 4.37 9.50 5.45
CA PRO A 151 4.23 8.15 4.92
C PRO A 151 2.81 7.88 4.43
N LEU A 152 2.70 7.38 3.21
CA LEU A 152 1.48 6.90 2.59
C LEU A 152 1.57 5.38 2.45
N PRO A 153 0.54 4.64 2.85
CA PRO A 153 0.56 3.19 2.78
C PRO A 153 0.42 2.69 1.34
N ILE A 154 1.03 1.56 1.02
CA ILE A 154 0.83 0.88 -0.28
C ILE A 154 -0.58 0.27 -0.38
N GLY A 155 -1.16 -0.15 0.75
CA GLY A 155 -2.48 -0.79 0.80
C GLY A 155 -2.49 -2.18 0.17
N ILE A 156 -3.67 -2.61 -0.31
CA ILE A 156 -3.81 -3.83 -1.12
C ILE A 156 -3.42 -3.57 -2.57
N ALA A 157 -3.14 -4.62 -3.33
CA ALA A 157 -2.79 -4.48 -4.74
C ALA A 157 -3.93 -3.87 -5.56
N ASN A 158 -3.57 -3.14 -6.61
CA ASN A 158 -4.56 -2.60 -7.55
C ASN A 158 -5.32 -3.72 -8.27
N TYR A 159 -6.57 -3.45 -8.64
CA TYR A 159 -7.49 -4.44 -9.25
C TYR A 159 -6.94 -5.09 -10.52
N LYS A 160 -6.12 -4.36 -11.31
CA LYS A 160 -5.45 -4.91 -12.49
C LYS A 160 -4.59 -6.14 -12.20
N TRP A 161 -4.20 -6.33 -10.94
CA TRP A 161 -3.49 -7.51 -10.48
C TRP A 161 -4.49 -8.51 -9.86
N GLY A 162 -4.36 -9.80 -10.17
CA GLY A 162 -5.28 -10.82 -9.64
C GLY A 162 -5.34 -10.90 -8.10
N HIS A 163 -4.29 -10.44 -7.41
CA HIS A 163 -4.20 -10.30 -5.95
C HIS A 163 -4.70 -8.94 -5.43
N GLY A 164 -5.39 -8.16 -6.27
CA GLY A 164 -6.12 -6.93 -5.92
C GLY A 164 -7.63 -7.09 -6.00
N ASN A 165 -8.14 -8.33 -6.02
CA ASN A 165 -9.57 -8.63 -6.11
C ASN A 165 -10.28 -8.25 -4.79
N ILE A 166 -10.73 -7.00 -4.70
CA ILE A 166 -11.43 -6.45 -3.53
C ILE A 166 -12.69 -7.23 -3.16
N THR A 167 -13.44 -7.78 -4.13
CA THR A 167 -14.65 -8.54 -3.86
C THR A 167 -14.31 -9.79 -3.05
N LEU A 168 -13.26 -10.50 -3.46
CA LEU A 168 -12.75 -11.66 -2.73
C LEU A 168 -12.19 -11.27 -1.36
N ILE A 169 -11.38 -10.21 -1.30
CA ILE A 169 -10.82 -9.70 -0.03
C ILE A 169 -11.94 -9.36 0.95
N LYS A 170 -12.95 -8.60 0.53
CA LYS A 170 -14.10 -8.22 1.35
C LYS A 170 -14.87 -9.46 1.82
N HIS A 171 -15.18 -10.37 0.91
CA HIS A 171 -15.92 -11.59 1.23
C HIS A 171 -15.23 -12.45 2.30
N ILE A 172 -13.90 -12.58 2.22
CA ILE A 172 -13.13 -13.33 3.23
C ILE A 172 -13.01 -12.50 4.52
N ALA A 173 -12.78 -11.19 4.42
CA ALA A 173 -12.67 -10.29 5.57
C ALA A 173 -13.97 -10.27 6.42
N GLU A 174 -15.15 -10.39 5.82
CA GLU A 174 -16.43 -10.45 6.54
C GLU A 174 -16.56 -11.69 7.45
N ARG A 175 -15.78 -12.74 7.18
CA ARG A 175 -15.78 -14.01 7.95
C ARG A 175 -14.60 -14.14 8.89
N LYS A 176 -13.94 -13.02 9.21
CA LYS A 176 -12.76 -12.98 10.07
C LYS A 176 -12.95 -13.75 11.37
N LYS A 177 -11.99 -14.63 11.68
CA LYS A 177 -11.95 -15.33 12.97
C LYS A 177 -11.54 -14.35 14.08
N PRO A 178 -12.20 -14.37 15.26
CA PRO A 178 -11.71 -13.67 16.44
C PRO A 178 -10.27 -14.08 16.74
N PHE A 179 -9.42 -13.13 17.13
CA PHE A 179 -7.98 -13.34 17.33
C PHE A 179 -7.65 -14.55 18.22
N HIS A 180 -8.40 -14.75 19.30
CA HIS A 180 -8.21 -15.87 20.23
C HIS A 180 -8.60 -17.25 19.65
N LYS A 181 -9.40 -17.31 18.57
CA LYS A 181 -9.82 -18.56 17.91
C LYS A 181 -8.92 -18.99 16.74
N ARG A 182 -7.93 -18.17 16.41
CA ARG A 182 -6.97 -18.41 15.33
C ARG A 182 -5.99 -19.51 15.72
N GLN A 183 -5.79 -20.47 14.83
CA GLN A 183 -4.98 -21.65 15.14
C GLN A 183 -3.50 -21.36 14.87
N THR A 184 -3.15 -20.78 13.73
CA THR A 184 -1.75 -20.49 13.39
C THR A 184 -1.19 -19.37 14.29
N LEU A 185 -0.11 -19.63 15.04
CA LEU A 185 0.55 -18.60 15.86
C LEU A 185 1.25 -17.60 14.94
N LEU A 186 2.18 -18.07 14.11
CA LEU A 186 2.96 -17.25 13.20
C LEU A 186 2.84 -17.78 11.78
N TYR A 187 2.42 -16.92 10.85
CA TYR A 187 2.41 -17.21 9.43
C TYR A 187 3.59 -16.56 8.73
N VAL A 188 4.32 -17.37 7.98
CA VAL A 188 5.51 -16.97 7.22
C VAL A 188 5.26 -17.31 5.76
N ASN A 189 4.98 -16.28 4.96
CA ASN A 189 4.81 -16.42 3.52
C ASN A 189 5.79 -15.52 2.79
N MET A 190 6.89 -16.13 2.38
CA MET A 190 7.97 -15.47 1.68
C MET A 190 8.30 -16.26 0.42
N ASN A 191 8.13 -15.63 -0.74
CA ASN A 191 8.57 -16.25 -1.98
C ASN A 191 10.11 -16.15 -2.06
N ALA A 192 10.80 -17.27 -1.79
CA ALA A 192 12.26 -17.40 -1.86
C ALA A 192 12.83 -16.98 -3.23
N GLY A 193 12.09 -17.20 -4.33
CA GLY A 193 12.50 -16.78 -5.68
C GLY A 193 12.52 -15.26 -5.90
N THR A 194 12.04 -14.48 -4.93
CA THR A 194 12.11 -13.00 -4.94
C THR A 194 12.96 -12.45 -3.81
N ASP A 195 13.68 -13.31 -3.08
CA ASP A 195 14.60 -12.92 -2.01
C ASP A 195 15.94 -12.45 -2.58
N ARG A 196 15.97 -11.20 -3.07
CA ARG A 196 17.22 -10.59 -3.57
C ARG A 196 18.27 -10.37 -2.48
N SER A 197 17.89 -10.50 -1.20
CA SER A 197 18.69 -10.12 -0.04
C SER A 197 19.18 -11.28 0.82
N GLY A 198 18.67 -12.50 0.63
CA GLY A 198 18.92 -13.67 1.49
C GLY A 198 18.24 -13.61 2.87
N VAL A 199 17.58 -12.49 3.19
CA VAL A 199 16.92 -12.26 4.48
C VAL A 199 15.75 -13.23 4.67
N ARG A 200 15.02 -13.56 3.61
CA ARG A 200 13.78 -14.36 3.73
C ARG A 200 14.09 -15.81 4.06
N ALA A 201 15.06 -16.42 3.40
CA ALA A 201 15.50 -17.77 3.75
C ALA A 201 16.00 -17.86 5.21
N THR A 202 16.68 -16.81 5.67
CA THR A 202 17.15 -16.72 7.06
C THR A 202 15.99 -16.65 8.05
N LEU A 203 14.94 -15.89 7.74
CA LEU A 203 13.76 -15.75 8.60
C LEU A 203 12.93 -17.04 8.67
N GLU A 204 12.76 -17.75 7.55
CA GLU A 204 12.08 -19.06 7.56
C GLU A 204 12.79 -20.03 8.50
N LYS A 205 14.11 -20.16 8.38
CA LYS A 205 14.91 -21.02 9.25
C LYS A 205 14.89 -20.57 10.71
N ARG A 206 14.93 -19.26 10.97
CA ARG A 206 14.92 -18.71 12.33
C ARG A 206 13.63 -19.06 13.05
N PHE A 207 12.50 -18.89 12.38
CA PHE A 207 11.19 -19.02 13.01
C PHE A 207 10.55 -20.40 12.85
N SER A 208 11.17 -21.34 12.13
CA SER A 208 10.67 -22.72 12.01
C SER A 208 10.62 -23.48 13.32
N SER A 209 11.37 -23.04 14.35
CA SER A 209 11.36 -23.67 15.67
C SER A 209 10.22 -23.20 16.56
N PHE A 210 9.48 -22.14 16.17
CA PHE A 210 8.39 -21.64 17.00
C PHE A 210 7.23 -22.63 17.02
N SER A 211 6.49 -22.68 18.13
CA SER A 211 5.28 -23.50 18.20
C SER A 211 4.21 -22.99 17.23
N ASN A 212 3.58 -23.93 16.50
CA ASN A 212 2.41 -23.65 15.65
C ASN A 212 2.63 -22.56 14.57
N VAL A 213 3.77 -22.68 13.88
CA VAL A 213 4.15 -21.84 12.74
C VAL A 213 3.68 -22.47 11.44
N LYS A 214 3.13 -21.65 10.55
CA LYS A 214 2.85 -22.06 9.17
C LYS A 214 3.81 -21.35 8.23
N ILE A 215 4.78 -22.10 7.71
CA ILE A 215 5.69 -21.64 6.65
C ILE A 215 5.13 -22.12 5.31
N LEU A 216 4.89 -21.18 4.40
CA LEU A 216 4.38 -21.51 3.07
C LEU A 216 5.52 -21.89 2.12
N ASN A 217 5.59 -23.16 1.76
CA ASN A 217 6.52 -23.67 0.75
C ASN A 217 5.87 -23.62 -0.64
N GLY A 218 6.11 -22.54 -1.38
CA GLY A 218 5.64 -22.39 -2.77
C GLY A 218 4.46 -21.44 -2.94
N ARG A 219 3.86 -21.46 -4.14
CA ARG A 219 2.75 -20.57 -4.50
C ARG A 219 1.42 -21.25 -4.20
N VAL A 220 0.50 -20.51 -3.57
CA VAL A 220 -0.90 -20.89 -3.37
C VAL A 220 -1.83 -19.96 -4.13
N LEU A 221 -3.07 -20.37 -4.30
CA LEU A 221 -4.11 -19.49 -4.83
C LEU A 221 -4.33 -18.30 -3.88
N TYR A 222 -4.68 -17.14 -4.44
CA TYR A 222 -4.86 -15.93 -3.64
C TYR A 222 -5.94 -16.09 -2.55
N LYS A 223 -7.04 -16.81 -2.85
CA LYS A 223 -8.08 -17.16 -1.87
C LYS A 223 -7.49 -17.93 -0.67
N GLU A 224 -6.69 -18.96 -0.95
CA GLU A 224 -6.07 -19.80 0.08
C GLU A 224 -5.07 -18.99 0.92
N TYR A 225 -4.31 -18.11 0.30
CA TYR A 225 -3.45 -17.16 1.02
C TYR A 225 -4.24 -16.28 2.00
N LEU A 226 -5.35 -15.69 1.57
CA LEU A 226 -6.20 -14.88 2.46
C LEU A 226 -6.81 -15.71 3.60
N GLU A 227 -7.20 -16.96 3.33
CA GLU A 227 -7.66 -17.90 4.36
C GLU A 227 -6.56 -18.23 5.38
N HIS A 228 -5.30 -18.35 4.93
CA HIS A 228 -4.15 -18.50 5.84
C HIS A 228 -3.96 -17.27 6.73
N LEU A 229 -4.06 -16.05 6.16
CA LEU A 229 -3.99 -14.82 6.96
C LEU A 229 -5.13 -14.74 7.99
N GLN A 230 -6.33 -15.18 7.63
CA GLN A 230 -7.49 -15.17 8.52
C GLN A 230 -7.32 -16.12 9.72
N ASP A 231 -6.57 -17.21 9.54
CA ASP A 231 -6.28 -18.18 10.59
C ASP A 231 -5.00 -17.87 11.40
N ALA A 232 -4.19 -16.92 10.95
CA ALA A 232 -2.95 -16.51 11.61
C ALA A 232 -3.16 -15.41 12.65
N LYS A 233 -2.57 -15.59 13.85
CA LYS A 233 -2.48 -14.51 14.84
C LYS A 233 -1.49 -13.44 14.39
N PHE A 234 -0.28 -13.87 14.04
CA PHE A 234 0.80 -12.99 13.61
C PHE A 234 1.27 -13.33 12.20
N VAL A 235 1.66 -12.32 11.44
CA VAL A 235 2.17 -12.49 10.08
C VAL A 235 3.51 -11.78 9.94
N LEU A 236 4.55 -12.51 9.54
CA LEU A 236 5.84 -11.91 9.23
C LEU A 236 5.75 -11.10 7.94
N SER A 237 5.99 -9.79 8.00
CA SER A 237 5.90 -8.89 6.85
C SER A 237 7.21 -8.11 6.65
N PRO A 238 8.31 -8.80 6.28
CA PRO A 238 9.54 -8.11 5.91
C PRO A 238 9.33 -7.26 4.66
N ARG A 239 10.24 -6.30 4.46
CA ARG A 239 10.27 -5.42 3.29
C ARG A 239 10.15 -6.19 1.97
N GLY A 240 9.42 -5.59 1.05
CA GLY A 240 9.30 -6.02 -0.34
C GLY A 240 10.45 -5.49 -1.19
N ASN A 241 10.15 -5.10 -2.42
CA ASN A 241 11.04 -4.25 -3.21
C ASN A 241 11.13 -2.84 -2.59
N GLY A 242 10.02 -2.35 -2.04
CA GLY A 242 9.94 -1.12 -1.25
C GLY A 242 10.05 -1.34 0.27
N LEU A 243 9.90 -0.25 1.02
CA LEU A 243 9.78 -0.28 2.49
C LEU A 243 8.45 -0.90 2.94
N ASP A 244 7.37 -0.59 2.24
CA ASP A 244 6.03 -1.10 2.53
C ASP A 244 5.72 -2.38 1.73
N CYS A 245 4.76 -3.17 2.21
CA CYS A 245 4.38 -4.44 1.61
C CYS A 245 2.85 -4.64 1.67
N HIS A 246 2.25 -5.10 0.57
CA HIS A 246 0.83 -5.46 0.52
C HIS A 246 0.43 -6.44 1.63
N ARG A 247 1.33 -7.38 1.99
CA ARG A 247 1.11 -8.35 3.07
C ARG A 247 0.76 -7.69 4.40
N THR A 248 1.38 -6.54 4.73
CA THR A 248 1.08 -5.80 5.96
C THR A 248 -0.40 -5.44 6.01
N TRP A 249 -0.90 -4.84 4.94
CA TRP A 249 -2.27 -4.35 4.82
C TRP A 249 -3.29 -5.48 4.72
N GLU A 250 -3.00 -6.52 3.92
CA GLU A 250 -3.84 -7.71 3.81
C GLU A 250 -3.94 -8.43 5.16
N SER A 251 -2.86 -8.52 5.93
CA SER A 251 -2.87 -9.13 7.27
C SER A 251 -3.79 -8.37 8.22
N MET A 252 -3.66 -7.03 8.26
CA MET A 252 -4.55 -6.18 9.07
C MET A 252 -6.01 -6.31 8.63
N ILE A 253 -6.27 -6.31 7.32
CA ILE A 253 -7.61 -6.53 6.76
C ILE A 253 -8.12 -7.91 7.13
N MET A 254 -7.28 -8.94 7.23
CA MET A 254 -7.68 -10.27 7.69
C MET A 254 -7.65 -10.41 9.22
N GLY A 255 -7.41 -9.34 9.97
CA GLY A 255 -7.44 -9.28 11.43
C GLY A 255 -6.26 -9.96 12.12
N ALA A 256 -5.19 -10.21 11.37
CA ALA A 256 -3.91 -10.66 11.90
C ALA A 256 -3.05 -9.44 12.27
N VAL A 257 -2.05 -9.65 13.12
CA VAL A 257 -1.08 -8.62 13.54
C VAL A 257 0.17 -8.77 12.66
N PRO A 258 0.45 -7.85 11.73
CA PRO A 258 1.70 -7.89 10.99
C PRO A 258 2.89 -7.54 11.89
N ILE A 259 4.01 -8.19 11.63
CA ILE A 259 5.31 -7.94 12.26
C ILE A 259 6.24 -7.37 11.20
N ILE A 260 6.70 -6.15 11.43
CA ILE A 260 7.55 -5.38 10.50
C ILE A 260 8.81 -4.89 11.20
N LEU A 261 9.79 -4.42 10.40
CA LEU A 261 10.93 -3.67 10.93
C LEU A 261 10.66 -2.17 10.91
N SER A 262 11.21 -1.48 11.89
CA SER A 262 11.23 -0.02 12.02
C SER A 262 11.86 0.64 10.80
N SER A 263 11.26 1.74 10.36
CA SER A 263 11.73 2.57 9.25
C SER A 263 11.12 3.97 9.27
N GLU A 264 11.42 4.79 8.27
CA GLU A 264 10.76 6.10 8.08
C GLU A 264 9.24 6.01 7.89
N MET A 265 8.71 4.81 7.65
CA MET A 265 7.26 4.56 7.56
C MET A 265 6.57 4.55 8.93
N ASP A 266 7.29 4.39 10.04
CA ASP A 266 6.74 4.11 11.38
C ASP A 266 5.67 5.12 11.83
N LYS A 267 5.78 6.39 11.39
CA LYS A 267 4.80 7.44 11.69
C LYS A 267 3.38 7.11 11.22
N MET A 268 3.20 6.19 10.27
CA MET A 268 1.85 5.74 9.88
C MET A 268 1.15 4.88 10.94
N PHE A 269 1.92 4.33 11.89
CA PHE A 269 1.45 3.40 12.90
C PHE A 269 1.45 3.98 14.34
N PHE A 270 1.69 5.28 14.53
CA PHE A 270 1.90 5.89 15.86
C PHE A 270 0.81 5.56 16.91
N ASN A 271 -0.45 5.38 16.49
CA ASN A 271 -1.57 5.02 17.36
C ASN A 271 -2.13 3.63 17.05
N VAL A 272 -1.39 2.76 16.36
CA VAL A 272 -1.89 1.47 15.89
C VAL A 272 -1.38 0.36 16.80
N THR A 273 -2.30 -0.25 17.54
CA THR A 273 -2.00 -1.29 18.56
C THR A 273 -1.92 -2.70 18.00
N ASN A 274 -2.33 -2.92 16.75
CA ASN A 274 -2.37 -4.23 16.11
C ASN A 274 -1.27 -4.40 15.05
N VAL A 275 -0.11 -3.77 15.26
CA VAL A 275 1.12 -3.95 14.46
C VAL A 275 2.31 -4.08 15.42
N ILE A 276 3.21 -5.03 15.16
CA ILE A 276 4.47 -5.15 15.90
C ILE A 276 5.59 -4.56 15.06
N ILE A 277 6.24 -3.51 15.57
CA ILE A 277 7.38 -2.86 14.92
C ILE A 277 8.63 -3.22 15.73
N LEU A 278 9.55 -3.95 15.10
CA LEU A 278 10.81 -4.38 15.69
C LEU A 278 11.96 -3.52 15.17
N LYS A 279 13.03 -3.34 15.95
CA LYS A 279 14.26 -2.74 15.38
C LYS A 279 15.00 -3.77 14.55
N THR A 280 15.04 -5.01 15.02
CA THR A 280 15.68 -6.13 14.32
C THR A 280 14.89 -7.42 14.52
N TRP A 281 15.10 -8.42 13.67
CA TRP A 281 14.39 -9.70 13.77
C TRP A 281 14.82 -10.55 14.98
N GLU A 282 15.95 -10.20 15.59
CA GLU A 282 16.48 -10.84 16.79
C GLU A 282 15.59 -10.61 18.01
N GLU A 283 14.86 -9.51 18.06
CA GLU A 283 13.95 -9.15 19.15
C GLU A 283 12.74 -10.10 19.22
N LEU A 284 12.34 -10.69 18.10
CA LEU A 284 11.16 -11.55 18.04
C LEU A 284 11.40 -12.92 18.67
N ASN A 285 10.55 -13.27 19.63
CA ASN A 285 10.53 -14.57 20.32
C ASN A 285 9.08 -15.00 20.63
N GLU A 286 8.87 -16.27 21.01
CA GLU A 286 7.53 -16.82 21.29
C GLU A 286 6.84 -16.17 22.50
N GLU A 287 7.60 -15.77 23.53
CA GLU A 287 7.05 -15.11 24.72
C GLU A 287 6.41 -13.76 24.35
N MET A 288 7.08 -12.98 23.49
CA MET A 288 6.54 -11.74 22.95
C MET A 288 5.22 -12.00 22.21
N LEU A 289 5.14 -13.02 21.36
CA LEU A 289 3.92 -13.34 20.61
C LEU A 289 2.77 -13.82 21.51
N THR A 290 3.08 -14.66 22.48
CA THR A 290 2.07 -15.27 23.36
C THR A 290 1.53 -14.31 24.42
N SER A 291 2.33 -13.32 24.84
CA SER A 291 1.92 -12.26 25.77
C SER A 291 1.23 -11.08 25.10
N PHE A 292 1.37 -10.92 23.78
CA PHE A 292 0.82 -9.79 23.03
C PHE A 292 -0.72 -9.81 22.99
N LYS A 293 -1.32 -8.66 23.30
CA LYS A 293 -2.78 -8.46 23.33
C LYS A 293 -3.14 -7.32 22.38
N PRO A 294 -3.51 -7.61 21.11
CA PRO A 294 -3.94 -6.59 20.19
C PRO A 294 -5.28 -6.00 20.61
N ASP A 295 -5.41 -4.68 20.52
CA ASP A 295 -6.69 -4.02 20.47
C ASP A 295 -7.06 -3.75 19.01
N PHE A 296 -8.15 -4.35 18.54
CA PHE A 296 -8.68 -4.19 17.17
C PHE A 296 -9.81 -3.16 17.07
N GLN A 297 -10.28 -2.64 18.20
CA GLN A 297 -11.36 -1.64 18.28
C GLN A 297 -10.87 -0.29 18.78
N GLY A 298 -9.62 -0.21 19.25
CA GLY A 298 -8.98 1.02 19.66
C GLY A 298 -8.63 1.96 18.51
N ASP A 299 -8.03 3.09 18.88
CA ASP A 299 -7.53 4.09 17.94
C ASP A 299 -6.61 3.45 16.88
N GLY A 300 -6.66 3.98 15.66
CA GLY A 300 -5.82 3.48 14.55
C GLY A 300 -6.34 2.23 13.84
N SER A 301 -7.47 1.64 14.23
CA SER A 301 -8.14 0.57 13.46
C SER A 301 -8.44 0.98 12.02
N ASP A 302 -8.68 2.28 11.80
CA ASP A 302 -9.16 2.81 10.53
C ASP A 302 -8.08 3.03 9.48
N ILE A 303 -6.80 2.80 9.80
CA ILE A 303 -5.70 3.04 8.85
C ILE A 303 -5.77 2.14 7.61
N ILE A 304 -6.55 1.06 7.64
CA ILE A 304 -6.79 0.21 6.46
C ILE A 304 -7.82 0.81 5.50
N TYR A 305 -8.55 1.86 5.90
CA TYR A 305 -9.66 2.42 5.14
C TYR A 305 -9.29 3.70 4.39
N ALA A 306 -9.82 3.83 3.18
CA ALA A 306 -9.60 4.96 2.29
C ALA A 306 -10.04 6.30 2.91
N LYS A 307 -11.14 6.30 3.68
CA LYS A 307 -11.69 7.50 4.34
C LYS A 307 -10.71 8.13 5.31
N TYR A 308 -10.08 7.32 6.18
CA TYR A 308 -9.07 7.81 7.11
C TYR A 308 -7.95 8.56 6.40
N TRP A 309 -7.44 7.99 5.30
CA TRP A 309 -6.36 8.63 4.56
C TRP A 309 -6.80 9.84 3.77
N TYR A 310 -7.99 9.83 3.17
CA TYR A 310 -8.54 11.02 2.53
C TYR A 310 -8.67 12.19 3.52
N ASP A 311 -9.17 11.93 4.73
CA ASP A 311 -9.31 12.93 5.78
C ASP A 311 -7.94 13.42 6.26
N LYS A 312 -7.00 12.50 6.51
CA LYS A 312 -5.63 12.81 6.91
C LYS A 312 -4.91 13.67 5.87
N ILE A 313 -5.06 13.36 4.59
CA ILE A 313 -4.51 14.15 3.48
C ILE A 313 -5.22 15.53 3.43
N SER A 314 -6.55 15.54 3.49
CA SER A 314 -7.34 16.77 3.42
C SER A 314 -7.10 17.71 4.61
N SER A 315 -6.71 17.19 5.78
CA SER A 315 -6.35 18.00 6.96
C SER A 315 -5.13 18.91 6.72
N ARG A 316 -4.36 18.65 5.66
CA ARG A 316 -3.20 19.48 5.27
C ARG A 316 -3.57 20.64 4.34
N LYS A 317 -4.82 20.75 3.90
CA LYS A 317 -5.26 21.87 3.06
C LYS A 317 -5.10 23.19 3.82
N VAL A 318 -4.70 24.24 3.11
CA VAL A 318 -4.48 25.58 3.67
C VAL A 318 -5.68 26.49 3.39
N ALA A 319 -5.97 27.40 4.33
CA ALA A 319 -7.04 28.40 4.21
C ALA A 319 -6.86 29.29 2.98
#